data_AF-A0A4U1G458-F1
#
_entry.id   AF-A0A4U1G458-F1
#
_cell.length_a   1.000
_cell.length_b   1.000
_cell.length_c   1.000
_cell.angle_alpha   90.00
_cell.angle_beta   90.00
_cell.angle_gamma   90.00
#
_symmetry.space_group_name_H-M   'P 1'
#
loop_
_entity.id
_entity.type
_entity.pdbx_description
1 polymer ?
#
loop_
_entity_poly.entity_id
_entity_poly.type
_entity_poly.pdbx_seq_one_letter_code
_entity_poly.pdbx_strand_id
1 'polypeptide(L)'
;MKEITAYRCQHCGKVYLKRHACQKHEDERCPENVEIRPLCYSCVHYAPDYDDENKERIEFVDYVDSYFGTEHYSIKLFSPNKCTYPKCTRKLFNNINLSQEMRKGLAESEYYPMPTPRTGGCPFYKVIPDHHHTNK
;
A
#
# COMPACT_ATOMS: atom_id res chain seq x y z
N MET A 1 -25.26 3.30 -30.75
CA MET A 1 -24.39 3.06 -29.57
C MET A 1 -24.64 4.18 -28.57
N LYS A 2 -24.79 3.89 -27.28
CA LYS A 2 -24.84 4.94 -26.24
C LYS A 2 -23.41 5.33 -25.89
N GLU A 3 -23.08 6.61 -26.01
CA GLU A 3 -21.84 7.14 -25.49
C GLU A 3 -21.92 7.16 -23.96
N ILE A 4 -20.90 6.65 -23.29
CA ILE A 4 -20.80 6.65 -21.83
C ILE A 4 -19.63 7.55 -21.47
N THR A 5 -19.89 8.58 -20.66
CA THR A 5 -18.82 9.42 -20.12
C THR A 5 -17.95 8.61 -19.17
N ALA A 6 -16.67 8.48 -19.48
CA ALA A 6 -15.70 7.83 -18.65
C ALA A 6 -14.65 8.83 -18.14
N TYR A 7 -14.14 8.58 -16.94
CA TYR A 7 -13.21 9.45 -16.24
C TYR A 7 -11.84 8.79 -16.23
N ARG A 8 -10.80 9.52 -16.66
CA ARG A 8 -9.44 8.99 -16.78
C ARG A 8 -8.57 9.55 -15.67
N CYS A 9 -7.90 8.66 -14.95
CA CYS A 9 -6.92 9.00 -13.92
C CYS A 9 -5.76 9.78 -14.55
N GLN A 10 -5.42 10.94 -14.00
CA GLN A 10 -4.36 11.82 -14.50
C GLN A 10 -2.95 11.24 -14.29
N HIS A 11 -2.78 10.34 -13.32
CA HIS A 11 -1.47 9.77 -12.99
C HIS A 11 -1.16 8.46 -13.74
N CYS A 12 -2.11 7.52 -13.77
CA CYS A 12 -1.89 6.19 -14.36
C CYS A 12 -2.68 5.93 -15.64
N GLY A 13 -3.60 6.83 -16.03
CA GLY A 13 -4.41 6.69 -17.24
C GLY A 13 -5.54 5.67 -17.17
N LYS A 14 -5.76 4.99 -16.02
CA LYS A 14 -6.91 4.07 -15.83
C LYS A 14 -8.24 4.78 -15.97
N VAL A 15 -9.23 4.08 -16.50
CA VAL A 15 -10.55 4.63 -16.81
C VAL A 15 -11.60 4.10 -15.82
N TYR A 16 -12.48 4.99 -15.38
CA TYR A 16 -13.55 4.74 -14.42
C TYR A 16 -14.89 5.20 -14.97
N LEU A 17 -15.95 4.45 -14.71
CA LEU A 17 -17.31 4.82 -15.12
C LEU A 17 -17.90 5.95 -14.27
N LYS A 18 -17.39 6.15 -13.04
CA LYS A 18 -17.91 7.14 -12.10
C LYS A 18 -16.79 8.11 -11.70
N ARG A 19 -17.11 9.41 -11.66
CA ARG A 19 -16.16 10.47 -11.29
C ARG A 19 -15.54 10.26 -9.90
N HIS A 20 -16.37 9.97 -8.89
CA HIS A 20 -15.89 9.76 -7.52
C HIS A 20 -14.95 8.57 -7.40
N ALA A 21 -15.13 7.54 -8.23
CA ALA A 21 -14.25 6.37 -8.23
C ALA A 21 -12.88 6.70 -8.82
N CYS A 22 -12.84 7.56 -9.86
CA CYS A 22 -11.61 8.10 -10.42
C CYS A 22 -10.86 8.95 -9.39
N GLN A 23 -11.55 9.90 -8.75
CA GLN A 23 -10.94 10.77 -7.73
C GLN A 23 -10.41 9.98 -6.55
N LYS A 24 -11.21 9.06 -5.98
CA LYS A 24 -10.76 8.18 -4.90
C LYS A 24 -9.55 7.36 -5.32
N HIS A 25 -9.50 6.91 -6.56
CA HIS A 25 -8.32 6.22 -7.06
C HIS A 25 -7.10 7.14 -7.11
N GLU A 26 -7.20 8.31 -7.73
CA GLU A 26 -6.12 9.32 -7.81
C GLU A 26 -5.58 9.67 -6.43
N ASP A 27 -6.48 9.92 -5.47
CA ASP A 27 -6.14 10.44 -4.15
C ASP A 27 -5.63 9.38 -3.19
N GLU A 28 -6.09 8.12 -3.28
CA GLU A 28 -5.80 7.12 -2.24
C GLU A 28 -5.17 5.83 -2.78
N ARG A 29 -5.39 5.49 -4.05
CA ARG A 29 -5.11 4.15 -4.57
C ARG A 29 -4.22 4.13 -5.81
N CYS A 30 -3.75 5.28 -6.28
CA CYS A 30 -3.01 5.37 -7.52
C CYS A 30 -1.53 5.07 -7.28
N PRO A 31 -1.00 3.95 -7.80
CA PRO A 31 0.41 3.62 -7.63
C PRO A 31 1.33 4.57 -8.40
N GLU A 32 0.81 5.32 -9.38
CA GLU A 32 1.59 6.30 -10.16
C GLU A 32 1.51 7.72 -9.57
N ASN A 33 0.65 7.97 -8.58
CA ASN A 33 0.61 9.26 -7.91
C ASN A 33 1.78 9.35 -6.93
N VAL A 34 2.74 10.23 -7.24
CA VAL A 34 3.98 10.42 -6.47
C VAL A 34 3.72 10.74 -5.00
N GLU A 35 2.65 11.46 -4.67
CA GLU A 35 2.34 11.88 -3.30
C GLU A 35 1.94 10.72 -2.37
N ILE A 36 1.29 9.69 -2.92
CA ILE A 36 0.81 8.53 -2.16
C ILE A 36 1.60 7.26 -2.43
N ARG A 37 2.44 7.25 -3.46
CA ARG A 37 3.31 6.11 -3.77
C ARG A 37 4.32 5.90 -2.63
N PRO A 38 4.45 4.67 -2.11
CA PRO A 38 5.50 4.32 -1.17
C PRO A 38 6.90 4.67 -1.69
N LEU A 39 7.65 5.43 -0.89
CA LEU A 39 9.03 5.81 -1.20
C LEU A 39 9.97 4.60 -1.18
N CYS A 40 9.69 3.61 -0.33
CA CYS A 40 10.53 2.43 -0.16
C CYS A 40 10.82 1.73 -1.49
N TYR A 41 9.87 1.68 -2.42
CA TYR A 41 10.08 1.02 -3.71
C TYR A 41 11.21 1.59 -4.56
N SER A 42 11.62 2.84 -4.34
CA SER A 42 12.77 3.47 -5.00
C SER A 42 13.93 3.74 -4.06
N CYS A 43 13.98 3.06 -2.92
CA CYS A 43 15.01 3.24 -1.89
C CYS A 43 16.03 2.10 -1.89
N VAL A 44 17.32 2.42 -1.78
CA VAL A 44 18.40 1.42 -1.70
C VAL A 44 18.32 0.50 -0.47
N HIS A 45 17.57 0.90 0.57
CA HIS A 45 17.40 0.14 1.81
C HIS A 45 16.20 -0.82 1.78
N TYR A 46 15.42 -0.80 0.71
CA TYR A 46 14.26 -1.67 0.58
C TYR A 46 14.68 -3.08 0.14
N ALA A 47 14.27 -4.07 0.93
CA ALA A 47 14.53 -5.48 0.68
C ALA A 47 13.22 -6.27 0.83
N PRO A 48 12.56 -6.65 -0.27
CA PRO A 48 11.43 -7.55 -0.22
C PRO A 48 11.88 -9.00 0.04
N ASP A 49 11.06 -9.76 0.75
CA ASP A 49 11.23 -11.19 0.97
C ASP A 49 10.12 -11.94 0.23
N TYR A 50 10.47 -12.52 -0.92
CA TYR A 50 9.53 -13.22 -1.80
C TYR A 50 9.51 -14.72 -1.57
N ASP A 51 10.27 -15.22 -0.60
CA ASP A 51 10.27 -16.64 -0.30
C ASP A 51 8.92 -17.05 0.28
N ASP A 52 8.33 -18.08 -0.31
CA ASP A 52 7.04 -18.61 0.11
C ASP A 52 7.10 -19.20 1.52
N GLU A 53 8.28 -19.68 1.94
CA GLU A 53 8.53 -20.19 3.29
C GLU A 53 8.58 -19.08 4.35
N ASN A 54 8.93 -17.84 3.94
CA ASN A 54 9.01 -16.68 4.83
C ASN A 54 7.70 -15.89 4.91
N LYS A 55 6.62 -16.38 4.28
CA LYS A 55 5.30 -15.73 4.37
C LYS A 55 4.76 -15.81 5.79
N GLU A 56 4.33 -14.67 6.31
CA GLU A 56 3.74 -14.58 7.63
C GLU A 56 2.20 -14.67 7.55
N ARG A 57 1.57 -15.38 8.48
CA ARG A 57 0.11 -15.44 8.60
C ARG A 57 -0.38 -14.23 9.38
N ILE A 58 -1.13 -13.36 8.71
CA ILE A 58 -1.77 -12.19 9.32
C ILE A 58 -3.25 -12.49 9.48
N GLU A 59 -3.69 -12.58 10.72
CA GLU A 59 -5.10 -12.68 11.10
C GLU A 59 -5.63 -11.28 11.45
N PHE A 60 -6.81 -10.94 10.95
CA PHE A 60 -7.42 -9.63 11.18
C PHE A 60 -8.94 -9.75 11.20
N VAL A 61 -9.60 -8.87 11.96
CA VAL A 61 -11.06 -8.74 11.96
C VAL A 61 -11.49 -8.11 10.63
N ASP A 62 -12.14 -8.90 9.77
CA ASP A 62 -12.58 -8.48 8.44
C ASP A 62 -13.85 -7.63 8.51
N TYR A 63 -14.80 -8.05 9.36
CA TYR A 63 -15.99 -7.28 9.67
C TYR A 63 -16.59 -7.69 11.02
N VAL A 64 -17.47 -6.84 11.54
CA VAL A 64 -18.26 -7.11 12.74
C VAL A 64 -19.73 -7.16 12.31
N ASP A 65 -20.42 -8.25 12.64
CA ASP A 65 -21.84 -8.38 12.34
C ASP A 65 -22.67 -7.35 13.09
N SER A 66 -23.60 -6.71 12.38
CA SER A 66 -24.43 -5.63 12.94
C SER A 66 -25.50 -6.11 13.93
N TYR A 67 -25.89 -7.39 13.87
CA TYR A 67 -27.02 -7.91 14.62
C TYR A 67 -26.58 -8.44 16.01
N PHE A 68 -25.47 -9.17 16.05
CA PHE A 68 -24.92 -9.74 17.29
C PHE A 68 -23.63 -9.08 17.76
N GLY A 69 -22.99 -8.24 16.95
CA GLY A 69 -21.67 -7.68 17.26
C GLY A 69 -20.54 -8.71 17.15
N THR A 70 -20.78 -9.84 16.48
CA THR A 70 -19.79 -10.92 16.35
C THR A 70 -18.67 -10.50 15.41
N GLU A 71 -17.42 -10.66 15.84
CA GLU A 71 -16.25 -10.43 14.99
C GLU A 71 -16.02 -11.62 14.06
N HIS A 72 -15.81 -11.33 12.78
CA HIS A 72 -15.45 -12.30 11.77
C HIS A 72 -14.00 -12.07 11.34
N TYR A 73 -13.18 -13.12 11.46
CA TYR A 73 -11.75 -13.06 11.21
C TYR A 73 -11.42 -13.60 9.82
N SER A 74 -10.46 -12.96 9.17
CA SER A 74 -9.86 -13.40 7.91
C SER A 74 -8.36 -13.56 8.09
N ILE A 75 -7.77 -14.50 7.32
CA ILE A 75 -6.33 -14.78 7.35
C ILE A 75 -5.75 -14.53 5.97
N LYS A 76 -4.62 -13.82 5.91
CA LYS A 76 -3.82 -13.64 4.70
C LYS A 76 -2.37 -13.98 4.94
N LEU A 77 -1.77 -14.67 3.97
CA LEU A 77 -0.33 -14.84 3.91
C LEU A 77 0.30 -13.58 3.33
N PHE A 78 1.28 -13.02 4.03
CA PHE A 78 1.93 -11.78 3.65
C PHE A 78 3.43 -12.00 3.47
N SER A 79 3.93 -11.64 2.28
CA SER A 79 5.36 -11.61 1.98
C SER A 79 5.97 -10.35 2.62
N PRO A 80 6.92 -10.49 3.57
CA PRO A 80 7.43 -9.34 4.29
C PRO A 80 8.23 -8.40 3.38
N ASN A 81 7.84 -7.13 3.34
CA ASN A 81 8.76 -6.09 2.88
C ASN A 81 9.62 -5.66 4.05
N LYS A 82 10.92 -5.41 3.85
CA LYS A 82 11.82 -5.03 4.94
C LYS A 82 12.60 -3.77 4.57
N CYS A 83 12.95 -2.99 5.60
CA CYS A 83 13.99 -1.97 5.50
C CYS A 83 15.26 -2.49 6.14
N THR A 84 16.39 -2.34 5.46
CA THR A 84 17.71 -2.81 5.94
C THR A 84 18.57 -1.69 6.53
N TYR A 85 18.04 -0.47 6.62
CA TYR A 85 18.77 0.64 7.24
C TYR A 85 18.94 0.38 8.74
N PRO A 86 20.16 0.45 9.31
CA PRO A 86 20.44 -0.01 10.68
C PRO A 86 19.57 0.59 11.79
N LYS A 87 19.11 1.84 11.66
CA LYS A 87 18.23 2.50 12.63
C LYS A 87 16.73 2.37 12.32
N CYS A 88 16.38 1.60 11.31
CA CYS A 88 15.04 1.47 10.77
C CYS A 88 14.78 0.04 10.27
N THR A 89 15.39 -0.96 10.90
CA THR A 89 15.17 -2.37 10.58
C THR A 89 13.78 -2.79 11.04
N ARG A 90 12.85 -2.94 10.10
CA ARG A 90 11.44 -3.31 10.38
C ARG A 90 10.74 -3.90 9.18
N LYS A 91 9.65 -4.62 9.46
CA LYS A 91 8.70 -5.11 8.45
C LYS A 91 7.80 -3.96 7.98
N LEU A 92 7.51 -3.95 6.69
CA LEU A 92 6.83 -2.88 5.99
C LEU A 92 5.66 -3.44 5.18
N PHE A 93 4.64 -2.61 4.95
CA PHE A 93 3.55 -2.94 4.04
C PHE A 93 3.19 -1.78 3.11
N ASN A 94 2.72 -2.14 1.91
CA ASN A 94 2.16 -1.18 0.97
C ASN A 94 0.78 -0.72 1.46
N ASN A 95 0.66 0.57 1.75
CA ASN A 95 -0.55 1.18 2.29
C ASN A 95 -1.59 1.57 1.22
N ILE A 96 -1.32 1.47 -0.08
CA ILE A 96 -2.25 1.93 -1.13
C ILE A 96 -3.41 0.95 -1.35
N ASN A 97 -3.13 -0.36 -1.40
CA ASN A 97 -4.08 -1.37 -1.87
C ASN A 97 -4.66 -2.26 -0.76
N LEU A 98 -4.52 -1.85 0.50
CA LEU A 98 -5.02 -2.60 1.66
C LEU A 98 -6.23 -1.92 2.28
N SER A 99 -7.19 -2.73 2.72
CA SER A 99 -8.34 -2.29 3.52
C SER A 99 -7.88 -1.78 4.89
N GLN A 100 -8.74 -1.03 5.60
CA GLN A 100 -8.36 -0.48 6.90
C GLN A 100 -8.13 -1.58 7.94
N GLU A 101 -8.96 -2.62 7.86
CA GLU A 101 -8.94 -3.82 8.68
C GLU A 101 -7.61 -4.57 8.52
N MET A 102 -7.19 -4.79 7.27
CA MET A 102 -5.92 -5.45 7.00
C MET A 102 -4.73 -4.60 7.48
N ARG A 103 -4.79 -3.27 7.34
CA ARG A 103 -3.74 -2.38 7.87
C ARG A 103 -3.65 -2.46 9.39
N LYS A 104 -4.78 -2.60 10.08
CA LYS A 104 -4.83 -2.78 11.54
C LYS A 104 -4.19 -4.10 11.96
N GLY A 105 -4.58 -5.22 11.34
CA GLY A 105 -3.97 -6.52 11.66
C GLY A 105 -2.47 -6.59 11.34
N LEU A 106 -2.02 -5.92 10.27
CA LEU A 106 -0.60 -5.77 9.97
C LEU A 106 0.14 -4.96 11.05
N ALA A 107 -0.45 -3.86 11.52
CA ALA A 107 0.14 -3.06 12.59
C ALA A 107 0.24 -3.85 13.92
N GLU A 108 -0.79 -4.63 14.25
CA GLU A 108 -0.80 -5.55 15.38
C GLU A 108 0.26 -6.66 15.24
N SER A 109 0.61 -7.03 14.01
CA SER A 109 1.66 -8.00 13.66
C SER A 109 3.05 -7.37 13.45
N GLU A 110 3.26 -6.15 13.98
CA GLU A 110 4.53 -5.39 13.93
C GLU A 110 5.00 -5.00 12.52
N TYR A 111 4.07 -4.87 11.56
CA TYR A 111 4.36 -4.23 10.29
C TYR A 111 4.07 -2.74 10.34
N TYR A 112 4.87 -1.97 9.60
CA TYR A 112 4.73 -0.52 9.53
C TYR A 112 4.33 -0.09 8.12
N PRO A 113 3.47 0.94 7.96
CA PRO A 113 3.14 1.44 6.64
C PRO A 113 4.39 2.01 5.98
N MET A 114 4.58 1.71 4.70
CA MET A 114 5.66 2.35 3.95
C MET A 114 5.41 3.87 3.87
N PRO A 115 6.41 4.70 4.19
CA PRO A 115 6.29 6.15 4.12
C PRO A 115 6.09 6.64 2.68
N THR A 116 5.24 7.64 2.53
CA THR A 116 4.96 8.38 1.29
C THR A 116 5.27 9.86 1.50
N PRO A 117 5.46 10.67 0.44
CA PRO A 117 5.61 12.12 0.58
C PRO A 117 4.49 12.76 1.40
N ARG A 118 3.23 12.37 1.15
CA ARG A 118 2.05 12.85 1.89
C ARG A 118 2.12 12.57 3.39
N THR A 119 2.76 11.49 3.82
CA THR A 119 2.92 11.14 5.25
C THR A 119 4.17 11.76 5.89
N GLY A 120 4.87 12.67 5.21
CA GLY A 120 6.12 13.28 5.69
C GLY A 120 7.39 12.54 5.27
N GLY A 121 7.27 11.50 4.43
CA GLY A 121 8.40 10.78 3.85
C GLY A 121 9.18 9.90 4.83
N CYS A 122 10.39 9.51 4.43
CA CYS A 122 11.31 8.72 5.25
C CYS A 122 12.61 9.51 5.48
N PRO A 123 13.06 9.71 6.73
CA PRO A 123 14.29 10.44 7.03
C PRO A 123 15.56 9.70 6.55
N PHE A 124 15.44 8.41 6.23
CA PHE A 124 16.54 7.56 5.74
C PHE A 124 16.38 7.23 4.26
N TYR A 125 15.50 7.92 3.54
CA TYR A 125 15.31 7.67 2.11
C TYR A 125 16.58 7.98 1.34
N LYS A 126 17.12 6.97 0.66
CA LYS A 126 18.19 7.13 -0.31
C LYS A 126 17.76 6.51 -1.63
N VAL A 127 17.68 7.37 -2.64
CA VAL A 127 17.17 7.04 -3.98
C VAL A 127 18.07 6.03 -4.70
N ILE A 128 17.47 5.10 -5.43
CA ILE A 128 18.15 4.26 -6.43
C ILE A 128 18.26 5.08 -7.72
N PRO A 129 19.46 5.36 -8.24
CA PRO A 129 19.62 6.07 -9.52
C PRO A 129 18.88 5.37 -10.66
N ASP A 130 18.29 6.15 -11.57
CA ASP A 130 17.59 5.68 -12.77
C ASP A 130 16.43 4.68 -12.52
N HIS A 131 15.88 4.67 -11.30
CA HIS A 131 14.78 3.79 -10.97
C HIS A 131 13.49 4.24 -11.69
N HIS A 132 12.68 3.30 -12.16
CA HIS A 132 11.45 3.59 -12.91
C HIS A 132 10.43 4.49 -12.16
N HIS A 133 10.57 4.57 -10.85
CA HIS A 133 9.77 5.42 -9.97
C HIS A 133 10.40 6.79 -9.67
N THR A 134 11.64 7.06 -10.06
CA THR A 134 12.33 8.34 -9.78
C THR A 134 12.31 9.27 -10.98
N ASN A 135 12.01 8.75 -12.17
CA ASN A 135 12.05 9.46 -13.45
C ASN A 135 10.66 9.88 -13.96
N LYS A 136 9.66 10.03 -13.07
CA LYS A 136 8.28 10.43 -13.42
C LYS A 136 7.83 11.65 -12.63
#